data_AF-A0AAD9CYA6-F1
#
_entry.id   AF-A0AAD9CYA6-F1
#
_cell.length_a   1.000
_cell.length_b   1.000
_cell.length_c   1.000
_cell.angle_alpha   90.00
_cell.angle_beta   90.00
_cell.angle_gamma   90.00
#
_symmetry.space_group_name_H-M   'P 1'
#
loop_
_entity.id
_entity.type
_entity.pdbx_description
1 polymer ?
#
loop_
_entity_poly.entity_id
_entity_poly.type
_entity_poly.pdbx_seq_one_letter_code
_entity_poly.pdbx_strand_id
1 'polypeptide(L)'
;MLLWIPLLLVALYAGASPVKLGDLELRQDAPAASGTAVAADVTAAATIDITDAMSGPTSALSPTASPEPPTATTSTDDTSVPNATAAASPTSSTGGVEGGPRAAASTGSSDPSNLDLTVVKFAALAESLEASFYDAALEKFSPQSFTEAGYEDGQAIVDQLSVILQDEQAHLSALQDIAKSLGGSTDDLDTCVFNFDAALLDVQTFLATARVLEFVGVDAYIGGSILISDRALLVNAAEIVTVEGRHNTILNLLNGGSSVPNAFDMVLTPQQVLSVAAPFVSSGCDPAVALGLQREETPPGLGYSPTPATPALVVTNQGPVRPGTLVTFGGAGMDGKNISTLFCNMIVGGATQAIVLPLQECVVPDGLDGPVHLFVTDSDRPLSANIVDRDGSIIVAGRSIPPRAIETSTHAQDLRSSSSIPSQTP
;
A
#
# COMPACT_ATOMS: atom_id res chain seq x y z
N MET A 1 26.35 -10.66 10.17
CA MET A 1 26.47 -12.10 10.47
C MET A 1 25.45 -12.84 9.59
N LEU A 2 25.84 -13.17 8.36
CA LEU A 2 24.99 -13.84 7.37
C LEU A 2 25.93 -14.48 6.34
N LEU A 3 26.11 -15.80 6.40
CA LEU A 3 26.99 -16.58 5.53
C LEU A 3 26.66 -18.07 5.73
N TRP A 4 26.79 -18.87 4.66
CA TRP A 4 26.54 -20.33 4.60
C TRP A 4 25.07 -20.79 4.75
N ILE A 5 24.35 -20.80 3.63
CA ILE A 5 23.53 -21.97 3.26
C ILE A 5 24.34 -22.76 2.22
N PRO A 6 24.59 -24.07 2.39
CA PRO A 6 25.46 -24.83 1.49
C PRO A 6 24.76 -25.24 0.18
N LEU A 7 25.56 -25.47 -0.86
CA LEU A 7 25.14 -26.01 -2.16
C LEU A 7 24.30 -27.29 -2.03
N LEU A 8 23.02 -27.24 -2.45
CA LEU A 8 22.22 -28.45 -2.70
C LEU A 8 21.12 -28.27 -3.78
N LEU A 9 21.41 -27.57 -4.88
CA LEU A 9 20.49 -27.43 -6.02
C LEU A 9 21.16 -27.71 -7.37
N VAL A 10 21.67 -28.93 -7.56
CA VAL A 10 22.16 -29.46 -8.85
C VAL A 10 21.60 -30.87 -9.08
N ALA A 11 20.27 -30.99 -9.12
CA ALA A 11 19.59 -32.29 -9.29
C ALA A 11 18.21 -32.24 -9.99
N LEU A 12 17.70 -31.06 -10.39
CA LEU A 12 16.34 -30.88 -10.92
C LEU A 12 16.29 -30.01 -12.19
N TYR A 13 17.08 -30.33 -13.21
CA TYR A 13 16.91 -29.76 -14.56
C TYR A 13 17.20 -30.80 -15.65
N ALA A 14 16.20 -31.64 -15.94
CA ALA A 14 16.15 -32.50 -17.11
C ALA A 14 14.68 -32.79 -17.49
N GLY A 15 14.19 -32.14 -18.55
CA GLY A 15 12.87 -32.46 -19.13
C GLY A 15 11.68 -31.59 -18.75
N ALA A 16 11.89 -30.40 -18.16
CA ALA A 16 10.81 -29.41 -18.07
C ALA A 16 10.44 -28.88 -19.47
N SER A 17 9.24 -29.21 -19.94
CA SER A 17 8.58 -28.50 -21.04
C SER A 17 8.34 -27.04 -20.66
N PRO A 18 8.13 -26.11 -21.62
CA PRO A 18 7.55 -24.81 -21.29
C PRO A 18 6.17 -25.05 -20.66
N VAL A 19 6.02 -24.60 -19.40
CA VAL A 19 4.74 -24.60 -18.67
C VAL A 19 3.78 -23.69 -19.42
N LYS A 20 2.59 -24.21 -19.77
CA LYS A 20 1.52 -23.39 -20.34
C LYS A 20 0.67 -22.80 -19.21
N LEU A 21 -0.05 -21.72 -19.49
CA LEU A 21 -0.92 -21.10 -18.48
C LEU A 21 -2.02 -22.04 -17.97
N GLY A 22 -2.50 -22.95 -18.83
CA GLY A 22 -3.44 -24.03 -18.45
C GLY A 22 -2.82 -25.23 -17.73
N ASP A 23 -1.51 -25.22 -17.42
CA ASP A 23 -0.85 -26.20 -16.54
C ASP A 23 -0.73 -25.69 -15.08
N LEU A 24 -1.34 -24.56 -14.74
CA LEU A 24 -1.38 -24.01 -13.38
C LEU A 24 -2.34 -24.82 -12.49
N GLU A 25 -1.81 -25.50 -11.45
CA GLU A 25 -2.66 -26.05 -10.39
C GLU A 25 -3.32 -24.91 -9.60
N LEU A 26 -4.65 -24.91 -9.57
CA LEU A 26 -5.43 -24.12 -8.62
C LEU A 26 -5.06 -24.50 -7.18
N ARG A 27 -5.10 -23.51 -6.28
CA ARG A 27 -4.97 -23.75 -4.84
C ARG A 27 -6.09 -24.71 -4.42
N GLN A 28 -5.73 -25.88 -3.88
CA GLN A 28 -6.71 -26.78 -3.26
C GLN A 28 -7.35 -26.06 -2.07
N ASP A 29 -8.68 -26.15 -1.96
CA ASP A 29 -9.45 -25.50 -0.89
C ASP A 29 -8.80 -25.72 0.48
N ALA A 30 -8.48 -24.63 1.18
CA ALA A 30 -8.03 -24.73 2.56
C ALA A 30 -9.15 -25.39 3.39
N PRO A 31 -8.85 -26.39 4.25
CA PRO A 31 -9.86 -27.00 5.09
C PRO A 31 -10.49 -25.92 5.97
N ALA A 32 -11.78 -25.67 5.77
CA ALA A 32 -12.49 -24.49 6.29
C ALA A 32 -12.13 -24.18 7.74
N ALA A 33 -11.63 -22.97 7.98
CA ALA A 33 -11.08 -22.56 9.27
C ALA A 33 -12.16 -22.62 10.36
N SER A 34 -12.14 -23.69 11.16
CA SER A 34 -13.07 -23.89 12.27
C SER A 34 -12.69 -23.00 13.45
N GLY A 35 -12.94 -21.70 13.30
CA GLY A 35 -12.55 -20.63 14.21
C GLY A 35 -13.28 -20.67 15.56
N THR A 36 -12.94 -21.61 16.42
CA THR A 36 -13.17 -21.44 17.87
C THR A 36 -12.22 -20.34 18.36
N ALA A 37 -12.71 -19.11 18.46
CA ALA A 37 -11.96 -17.98 18.95
C ALA A 37 -11.35 -18.28 20.34
N VAL A 38 -10.02 -18.46 20.39
CA VAL A 38 -9.30 -18.60 21.65
C VAL A 38 -9.12 -17.20 22.22
N ALA A 39 -10.03 -16.81 23.12
CA ALA A 39 -9.91 -15.55 23.84
C ALA A 39 -8.58 -15.53 24.61
N ALA A 40 -7.68 -14.61 24.22
CA ALA A 40 -6.41 -14.40 24.89
C ALA A 40 -6.67 -13.74 26.25
N ASP A 41 -6.50 -14.49 27.33
CA ASP A 41 -6.58 -13.96 28.70
C ASP A 41 -5.36 -13.06 28.97
N VAL A 42 -5.56 -11.75 28.88
CA VAL A 42 -4.52 -10.72 29.05
C VAL A 42 -4.20 -10.49 30.54
N THR A 43 -3.83 -11.55 31.25
CA THR A 43 -3.40 -11.50 32.66
C THR A 43 -2.02 -12.14 32.92
N ALA A 44 -1.33 -12.65 31.90
CA ALA A 44 0.00 -13.24 32.01
C ALA A 44 1.09 -12.41 31.30
N ALA A 45 1.67 -11.43 32.00
CA ALA A 45 2.80 -10.64 31.50
C ALA A 45 4.12 -11.47 31.51
N ALA A 46 4.29 -12.36 30.54
CA ALA A 46 5.53 -13.12 30.35
C ALA A 46 6.62 -12.23 29.71
N THR A 47 7.57 -11.76 30.51
CA THR A 47 8.74 -11.03 30.01
C THR A 47 9.67 -11.99 29.26
N ILE A 48 9.75 -11.87 27.94
CA ILE A 48 10.71 -12.64 27.12
C ILE A 48 12.08 -11.98 27.25
N ASP A 49 12.94 -12.57 28.09
CA ASP A 49 14.32 -12.10 28.30
C ASP A 49 15.26 -12.69 27.22
N ILE A 50 15.70 -11.85 26.29
CA ILE A 50 16.49 -12.27 25.11
C ILE A 50 17.99 -12.27 25.45
N THR A 51 18.38 -12.95 26.53
CA THR A 51 19.79 -13.03 27.00
C THR A 51 20.36 -14.45 27.07
N ASP A 52 19.54 -15.50 27.23
CA ASP A 52 20.02 -16.88 27.48
C ASP A 52 20.39 -17.67 26.21
N ALA A 53 20.29 -17.05 25.03
CA ALA A 53 20.55 -17.71 23.73
C ALA A 53 22.04 -17.77 23.33
N MET A 54 22.97 -17.36 24.20
CA MET A 54 24.41 -17.22 23.91
C MET A 54 25.29 -17.84 25.02
N SER A 55 25.13 -19.13 25.31
CA SER A 55 26.06 -19.89 26.17
C SER A 55 26.31 -21.32 25.68
N GLY A 56 27.36 -21.47 24.86
CA GLY A 56 27.95 -22.73 24.42
C GLY A 56 29.47 -22.76 24.71
N PRO A 57 30.08 -23.93 24.93
CA PRO A 57 31.34 -24.01 25.67
C PRO A 57 32.58 -23.52 24.89
N THR A 58 33.54 -23.00 25.65
CA THR A 58 34.85 -22.58 25.16
C THR A 58 35.71 -23.75 24.70
N SER A 59 36.53 -23.51 23.68
CA SER A 59 37.68 -24.36 23.33
C SER A 59 38.79 -23.46 22.79
N ALA A 60 39.99 -23.59 23.36
CA ALA A 60 41.05 -22.60 23.20
C ALA A 60 42.01 -22.95 22.05
N LEU A 61 42.40 -21.94 21.28
CA LEU A 61 43.59 -21.95 20.44
C LEU A 61 44.37 -20.64 20.65
N SER A 62 45.68 -20.75 20.81
CA SER A 62 46.58 -19.61 21.08
C SER A 62 47.02 -18.91 19.79
N PRO A 63 47.31 -17.59 19.82
CA PRO A 63 47.71 -16.84 18.63
C PRO A 63 49.16 -17.12 18.21
N THR A 64 49.48 -16.86 16.94
CA THR A 64 50.85 -16.76 16.40
C THR A 64 50.97 -15.44 15.62
N ALA A 65 52.17 -14.87 15.55
CA ALA A 65 52.39 -13.43 15.34
C ALA A 65 52.38 -12.94 13.87
N SER A 66 52.29 -11.62 13.73
CA SER A 66 52.33 -10.81 12.49
C SER A 66 53.69 -10.86 11.75
N PRO A 67 53.80 -10.22 10.57
CA PRO A 67 54.43 -8.88 10.59
C PRO A 67 53.73 -7.78 9.75
N GLU A 68 54.17 -6.54 10.00
CA GLU A 68 53.83 -5.22 9.40
C GLU A 68 55.15 -4.62 8.79
N PRO A 69 55.30 -3.33 8.37
CA PRO A 69 54.36 -2.24 8.01
C PRO A 69 54.53 -1.90 6.49
N PRO A 70 54.63 -0.65 5.92
CA PRO A 70 54.49 0.75 6.41
C PRO A 70 53.00 1.23 6.45
N THR A 71 52.56 2.32 7.09
CA THR A 71 53.10 3.61 7.61
C THR A 71 52.97 4.83 6.68
N ALA A 72 52.13 5.80 7.09
CA ALA A 72 52.11 7.21 6.63
C ALA A 72 51.67 8.14 7.79
N THR A 73 52.05 9.43 7.74
CA THR A 73 52.22 10.31 8.91
C THR A 73 50.96 11.04 9.40
N THR A 74 50.93 11.34 10.71
CA THR A 74 49.94 12.16 11.44
C THR A 74 50.05 13.67 11.22
N SER A 75 48.95 14.40 11.44
CA SER A 75 48.99 15.76 12.01
C SER A 75 47.84 15.93 13.01
N THR A 76 48.10 16.68 14.09
CA THR A 76 47.16 16.99 15.17
C THR A 76 46.69 18.43 15.11
N ASP A 77 45.49 18.73 15.62
CA ASP A 77 45.32 19.83 16.57
C ASP A 77 44.15 19.57 17.53
N ASP A 78 44.08 20.29 18.64
CA ASP A 78 43.15 20.11 19.77
C ASP A 78 42.44 21.43 20.12
N THR A 79 41.18 21.38 20.57
CA THR A 79 40.70 22.22 21.70
C THR A 79 39.31 21.83 22.20
N SER A 80 39.29 21.04 23.28
CA SER A 80 38.45 21.22 24.48
C SER A 80 36.98 21.68 24.36
N VAL A 81 36.05 20.77 24.70
CA VAL A 81 34.69 21.07 25.18
C VAL A 81 34.70 21.27 26.71
N PRO A 82 33.83 22.13 27.29
CA PRO A 82 33.39 21.98 28.67
C PRO A 82 31.90 21.59 28.78
N ASN A 83 31.62 20.46 29.42
CA ASN A 83 30.27 20.03 29.82
C ASN A 83 29.95 20.57 31.24
N ALA A 84 28.68 20.85 31.55
CA ALA A 84 28.25 21.43 32.83
C ALA A 84 26.93 20.84 33.36
N THR A 85 27.01 19.66 33.99
CA THR A 85 25.92 19.11 34.81
C THR A 85 25.91 19.71 36.22
N ALA A 86 24.75 20.11 36.73
CA ALA A 86 24.54 20.45 38.14
C ALA A 86 23.18 19.92 38.64
N ALA A 87 23.13 19.47 39.90
CA ALA A 87 21.97 18.76 40.47
C ALA A 87 21.22 19.58 41.54
N ALA A 88 20.06 19.07 41.94
CA ALA A 88 19.07 19.77 42.77
C ALA A 88 19.44 19.93 44.26
N SER A 89 18.80 20.91 44.92
CA SER A 89 18.32 20.80 46.30
C SER A 89 17.22 21.84 46.61
N PRO A 90 16.37 21.63 47.63
CA PRO A 90 15.05 22.27 47.71
C PRO A 90 14.93 23.43 48.73
N THR A 91 13.85 24.20 48.61
CA THR A 91 13.40 25.14 49.66
C THR A 91 11.88 25.04 49.83
N SER A 92 11.39 25.00 51.07
CA SER A 92 9.96 24.90 51.41
C SER A 92 9.41 26.21 51.98
N SER A 93 8.25 26.67 51.51
CA SER A 93 7.48 27.75 52.16
C SER A 93 5.97 27.53 51.99
N THR A 94 5.23 27.56 53.10
CA THR A 94 3.78 27.31 53.17
C THR A 94 2.95 28.57 52.99
N GLY A 95 1.85 28.49 52.25
CA GLY A 95 0.79 29.51 52.22
C GLY A 95 -0.47 29.03 51.49
N GLY A 96 -1.65 29.29 52.04
CA GLY A 96 -2.92 29.25 51.30
C GLY A 96 -3.17 30.58 50.57
N VAL A 97 -4.36 30.88 50.02
CA VAL A 97 -5.70 30.31 50.25
C VAL A 97 -6.55 30.46 48.97
N GLU A 98 -7.62 29.66 48.83
CA GLU A 98 -8.80 29.83 47.95
C GLU A 98 -8.69 29.79 46.40
N GLY A 99 -9.61 29.04 45.79
CA GLY A 99 -10.72 29.74 45.14
C GLY A 99 -10.88 29.68 43.61
N GLY A 100 -10.87 28.51 42.97
CA GLY A 100 -11.36 28.42 41.59
C GLY A 100 -11.49 27.00 41.03
N PRO A 101 -12.62 26.64 40.37
CA PRO A 101 -12.72 25.39 39.63
C PRO A 101 -11.89 25.49 38.35
N ARG A 102 -10.64 25.02 38.40
CA ARG A 102 -9.83 24.82 37.19
C ARG A 102 -10.53 23.74 36.36
N ALA A 103 -11.26 24.17 35.32
CA ALA A 103 -11.85 23.25 34.36
C ALA A 103 -10.76 22.29 33.86
N ALA A 104 -11.02 20.99 33.99
CA ALA A 104 -10.16 19.99 33.37
C ALA A 104 -10.33 20.13 31.85
N ALA A 105 -9.35 20.77 31.21
CA ALA A 105 -9.24 20.72 29.76
C ALA A 105 -9.05 19.25 29.39
N SER A 106 -10.09 18.64 28.85
CA SER A 106 -10.04 17.28 28.31
C SER A 106 -9.16 17.32 27.06
N THR A 107 -7.85 17.17 27.26
CA THR A 107 -6.93 16.76 26.20
C THR A 107 -7.49 15.47 25.64
N GLY A 108 -7.99 15.54 24.40
CA GLY A 108 -8.62 14.42 23.72
C GLY A 108 -7.59 13.34 23.43
N SER A 109 -7.36 12.45 24.40
CA SER A 109 -6.78 11.14 24.11
C SER A 109 -7.80 10.43 23.24
N SER A 110 -7.48 10.30 21.95
CA SER A 110 -7.87 9.12 21.19
C SER A 110 -7.48 7.90 22.04
N ASP A 111 -8.41 6.99 22.24
CA ASP A 111 -8.09 5.67 22.78
C ASP A 111 -7.42 4.89 21.64
N PRO A 112 -6.22 4.31 21.82
CA PRO A 112 -5.56 3.55 20.76
C PRO A 112 -6.44 2.43 20.18
N SER A 113 -7.28 1.80 21.00
CA SER A 113 -8.23 0.77 20.53
C SER A 113 -9.30 1.32 19.57
N ASN A 114 -9.67 2.60 19.72
CA ASN A 114 -10.61 3.28 18.84
C ASN A 114 -9.98 3.53 17.45
N LEU A 115 -8.69 3.89 17.42
CA LEU A 115 -7.93 4.05 16.18
C LEU A 115 -7.69 2.71 15.47
N ASP A 116 -7.29 1.67 16.22
CA ASP A 116 -7.12 0.32 15.67
C ASP A 116 -8.42 -0.20 15.03
N LEU A 117 -9.56 0.00 15.72
CA LEU A 117 -10.88 -0.31 15.16
C LEU A 117 -11.20 0.54 13.91
N THR A 118 -10.84 1.83 13.88
CA THR A 118 -11.02 2.68 12.68
C THR A 118 -10.18 2.17 11.50
N VAL A 119 -8.95 1.70 11.72
CA VAL A 119 -8.11 1.11 10.66
C VAL A 119 -8.72 -0.21 10.15
N VAL A 120 -9.18 -1.09 11.05
CA VAL A 120 -9.84 -2.35 10.68
C VAL A 120 -11.11 -2.11 9.86
N LYS A 121 -11.94 -1.13 10.27
CA LYS A 121 -13.13 -0.72 9.51
C LYS A 121 -12.78 -0.13 8.14
N PHE A 122 -11.71 0.65 8.05
CA PHE A 122 -11.24 1.23 6.79
C PHE A 122 -10.75 0.14 5.82
N ALA A 123 -9.98 -0.83 6.31
CA ALA A 123 -9.57 -1.98 5.52
C ALA A 123 -10.79 -2.82 5.09
N ALA A 124 -11.73 -3.11 5.99
CA ALA A 124 -12.94 -3.89 5.65
C ALA A 124 -13.83 -3.21 4.59
N LEU A 125 -13.78 -1.88 4.44
CA LEU A 125 -14.43 -1.19 3.33
C LEU A 125 -13.73 -1.44 1.98
N ALA A 126 -12.39 -1.54 1.97
CA ALA A 126 -11.63 -1.89 0.77
C ALA A 126 -11.95 -3.33 0.34
N GLU A 127 -11.75 -4.32 1.23
CA GLU A 127 -12.09 -5.73 0.96
C GLU A 127 -13.54 -5.91 0.49
N SER A 128 -14.49 -5.16 1.06
CA SER A 128 -15.90 -5.17 0.66
C SER A 128 -16.11 -4.63 -0.76
N LEU A 129 -15.37 -3.59 -1.16
CA LEU A 129 -15.36 -3.05 -2.53
C LEU A 129 -14.74 -4.05 -3.50
N GLU A 130 -13.57 -4.60 -3.18
CA GLU A 130 -12.81 -5.52 -4.04
C GLU A 130 -13.51 -6.89 -4.18
N ALA A 131 -13.99 -7.50 -3.10
CA ALA A 131 -14.84 -8.70 -3.16
C ALA A 131 -16.13 -8.46 -3.99
N SER A 132 -16.83 -7.33 -3.78
CA SER A 132 -18.01 -6.99 -4.57
C SER A 132 -17.70 -6.75 -6.05
N PHE A 133 -16.51 -6.22 -6.35
CA PHE A 133 -16.06 -5.95 -7.71
C PHE A 133 -15.74 -7.24 -8.47
N TYR A 134 -15.03 -8.19 -7.84
CA TYR A 134 -14.73 -9.48 -8.45
C TYR A 134 -15.96 -10.39 -8.58
N ASP A 135 -16.89 -10.39 -7.61
CA ASP A 135 -18.16 -11.12 -7.72
C ASP A 135 -18.98 -10.61 -8.92
N ALA A 136 -19.18 -9.29 -9.02
CA ALA A 136 -19.85 -8.66 -10.16
C ALA A 136 -19.11 -8.86 -11.49
N ALA A 137 -17.79 -8.96 -11.49
CA ALA A 137 -17.00 -9.28 -12.68
C ALA A 137 -17.18 -10.73 -13.15
N LEU A 138 -17.23 -11.68 -12.21
CA LEU A 138 -17.38 -13.11 -12.49
C LEU A 138 -18.83 -13.50 -12.83
N GLU A 139 -19.84 -12.77 -12.36
CA GLU A 139 -21.20 -12.86 -12.91
C GLU A 139 -21.25 -12.38 -14.38
N LYS A 140 -20.47 -11.34 -14.72
CA LYS A 140 -20.54 -10.66 -16.03
C LYS A 140 -19.68 -11.29 -17.13
N PHE A 141 -18.47 -11.76 -16.80
CA PHE A 141 -17.48 -12.19 -17.78
C PHE A 141 -17.22 -13.70 -17.72
N SER A 142 -17.63 -14.39 -18.79
CA SER A 142 -17.37 -15.82 -18.98
C SER A 142 -15.94 -16.09 -19.46
N PRO A 143 -15.43 -17.34 -19.36
CA PRO A 143 -14.17 -17.74 -20.01
C PRO A 143 -14.09 -17.36 -21.50
N GLN A 144 -15.21 -17.48 -22.23
CA GLN A 144 -15.28 -17.05 -23.64
C GLN A 144 -15.04 -15.54 -23.80
N SER A 145 -15.49 -14.72 -22.85
CA SER A 145 -15.29 -13.27 -22.87
C SER A 145 -13.81 -12.90 -22.77
N PHE A 146 -13.01 -13.66 -22.01
CA PHE A 146 -11.54 -13.49 -21.97
C PHE A 146 -10.86 -13.99 -23.26
N THR A 147 -11.32 -15.10 -23.84
CA THR A 147 -10.82 -15.56 -25.15
C THR A 147 -11.13 -14.55 -26.26
N GLU A 148 -12.32 -13.96 -26.28
CA GLU A 148 -12.71 -12.89 -27.21
C GLU A 148 -11.94 -11.58 -26.95
N ALA A 149 -11.52 -11.33 -25.71
CA ALA A 149 -10.61 -10.24 -25.34
C ALA A 149 -9.14 -10.47 -25.78
N GLY A 150 -8.82 -11.64 -26.35
CA GLY A 150 -7.55 -11.97 -26.98
C GLY A 150 -6.60 -12.86 -26.16
N TYR A 151 -7.00 -13.29 -24.97
CA TYR A 151 -6.19 -14.20 -24.14
C TYR A 151 -6.24 -15.65 -24.67
N GLU A 152 -5.15 -16.40 -24.50
CA GLU A 152 -5.06 -17.78 -25.01
C GLU A 152 -5.89 -18.79 -24.22
N ASP A 153 -6.01 -18.60 -22.90
CA ASP A 153 -6.78 -19.46 -22.01
C ASP A 153 -7.67 -18.60 -21.09
N GLY A 154 -8.92 -18.42 -21.52
CA GLY A 154 -9.92 -17.68 -20.74
C GLY A 154 -10.45 -18.43 -19.51
N GLN A 155 -10.27 -19.76 -19.43
CA GLN A 155 -10.66 -20.52 -18.24
C GLN A 155 -9.63 -20.30 -17.14
N ALA A 156 -8.34 -20.43 -17.45
CA ALA A 156 -7.27 -20.16 -16.51
C ALA A 156 -7.35 -18.74 -15.90
N ILE A 157 -7.82 -17.75 -16.65
CA ILE A 157 -8.04 -16.38 -16.13
C ILE A 157 -9.22 -16.32 -15.16
N VAL A 158 -10.37 -16.90 -15.50
CA VAL A 158 -11.52 -17.01 -14.59
C VAL A 158 -11.16 -17.78 -13.32
N ASP A 159 -10.36 -18.83 -13.44
CA ASP A 159 -9.86 -19.63 -12.34
C ASP A 159 -8.95 -18.80 -11.40
N GLN A 160 -8.01 -18.00 -11.93
CA GLN A 160 -7.19 -17.10 -11.11
C GLN A 160 -8.04 -16.01 -10.42
N LEU A 161 -8.95 -15.36 -11.16
CA LEU A 161 -9.85 -14.34 -10.60
C LEU A 161 -10.78 -14.90 -9.52
N SER A 162 -11.14 -16.19 -9.62
CA SER A 162 -11.94 -16.89 -8.60
C SER A 162 -11.14 -17.18 -7.33
N VAL A 163 -9.81 -17.28 -7.38
CA VAL A 163 -8.95 -17.37 -6.19
C VAL A 163 -8.80 -16.01 -5.52
N ILE A 164 -8.66 -14.93 -6.30
CA ILE A 164 -8.65 -13.54 -5.82
C ILE A 164 -9.94 -13.27 -5.02
N LEU A 165 -11.12 -13.43 -5.63
CA LEU A 165 -12.41 -13.29 -4.93
C LEU A 165 -12.52 -14.09 -3.61
N GLN A 166 -11.95 -15.30 -3.55
CA GLN A 166 -11.97 -16.12 -2.32
C GLN A 166 -11.05 -15.58 -1.22
N ASP A 167 -9.92 -14.97 -1.60
CA ASP A 167 -9.01 -14.32 -0.67
C ASP A 167 -9.63 -13.05 -0.11
N GLU A 168 -10.23 -12.18 -0.94
CA GLU A 168 -10.87 -10.93 -0.47
C GLU A 168 -12.09 -11.20 0.42
N GLN A 169 -12.86 -12.26 0.12
CA GLN A 169 -13.93 -12.72 1.01
C GLN A 169 -13.38 -13.23 2.36
N ALA A 170 -12.19 -13.84 2.38
CA ALA A 170 -11.53 -14.29 3.60
C ALA A 170 -10.91 -13.12 4.39
N HIS A 171 -10.28 -12.16 3.71
CA HIS A 171 -9.75 -10.92 4.29
C HIS A 171 -10.88 -10.11 4.94
N LEU A 172 -11.98 -9.87 4.23
CA LEU A 172 -13.19 -9.21 4.77
C LEU A 172 -13.72 -9.94 6.02
N SER A 173 -13.89 -11.26 5.95
CA SER A 173 -14.38 -12.05 7.09
C SER A 173 -13.43 -11.97 8.30
N ALA A 174 -12.12 -11.98 8.07
CA ALA A 174 -11.11 -11.85 9.13
C ALA A 174 -11.17 -10.45 9.78
N LEU A 175 -11.25 -9.38 8.99
CA LEU A 175 -11.37 -8.01 9.51
C LEU A 175 -12.68 -7.79 10.26
N GLN A 176 -13.79 -8.36 9.81
CA GLN A 176 -15.06 -8.33 10.54
C GLN A 176 -14.95 -9.01 11.92
N ASP A 177 -14.26 -10.15 12.03
CA ASP A 177 -14.04 -10.82 13.31
C ASP A 177 -13.02 -10.10 14.19
N ILE A 178 -12.00 -9.46 13.61
CA ILE A 178 -11.08 -8.56 14.32
C ILE A 178 -11.85 -7.36 14.89
N ALA A 179 -12.75 -6.72 14.12
CA ALA A 179 -13.56 -5.60 14.59
C ALA A 179 -14.42 -6.00 15.80
N LYS A 180 -15.03 -7.19 15.78
CA LYS A 180 -15.76 -7.77 16.91
C LYS A 180 -14.85 -8.01 18.12
N SER A 181 -13.61 -8.47 17.91
CA SER A 181 -12.62 -8.68 18.99
C SER A 181 -12.17 -7.36 19.64
N LEU A 182 -12.12 -6.27 18.89
CA LEU A 182 -11.86 -4.91 19.37
C LEU A 182 -13.12 -4.25 20.01
N GLY A 183 -14.24 -4.96 20.11
CA GLY A 183 -15.48 -4.48 20.72
C GLY A 183 -16.35 -3.59 19.81
N GLY A 184 -16.09 -3.57 18.50
CA GLY A 184 -16.88 -2.87 17.50
C GLY A 184 -17.50 -3.79 16.44
N SER A 185 -17.84 -3.23 15.29
CA SER A 185 -18.36 -3.95 14.12
C SER A 185 -18.15 -3.12 12.84
N THR A 186 -18.50 -3.68 11.67
CA THR A 186 -18.48 -3.01 10.36
C THR A 186 -19.86 -2.58 9.88
N ASP A 187 -20.92 -2.80 10.67
CA ASP A 187 -22.33 -2.74 10.24
C ASP A 187 -22.78 -1.40 9.62
N ASP A 188 -22.05 -0.30 9.85
CA ASP A 188 -22.28 1.03 9.27
C ASP A 188 -21.56 1.28 7.93
N LEU A 189 -20.77 0.30 7.49
CA LEU A 189 -20.13 0.19 6.17
C LEU A 189 -20.79 -0.92 5.32
N ASP A 190 -21.36 -1.94 5.96
CA ASP A 190 -22.14 -3.01 5.32
C ASP A 190 -23.36 -2.47 4.51
N THR A 191 -23.75 -1.20 4.71
CA THR A 191 -24.79 -0.53 3.90
C THR A 191 -24.27 0.19 2.65
N CYS A 192 -22.95 0.20 2.40
CA CYS A 192 -22.38 0.79 1.19
C CYS A 192 -22.87 0.05 -0.07
N VAL A 193 -23.35 0.82 -1.06
CA VAL A 193 -23.76 0.30 -2.37
C VAL A 193 -22.77 0.78 -3.42
N PHE A 194 -22.04 -0.16 -4.02
CA PHE A 194 -21.08 0.14 -5.07
C PHE A 194 -21.73 0.20 -6.47
N ASN A 195 -21.11 0.92 -7.40
CA ASN A 195 -21.39 0.84 -8.84
C ASN A 195 -20.10 0.57 -9.61
N PHE A 196 -20.13 -0.45 -10.46
CA PHE A 196 -18.99 -0.88 -11.26
C PHE A 196 -19.26 -0.81 -12.77
N ASP A 197 -20.34 -0.17 -13.22
CA ASP A 197 -20.80 -0.19 -14.62
C ASP A 197 -19.72 0.28 -15.60
N ALA A 198 -18.98 1.33 -15.24
CA ALA A 198 -17.92 1.90 -16.04
C ALA A 198 -16.62 1.07 -16.01
N ALA A 199 -16.32 0.42 -14.90
CA ALA A 199 -15.14 -0.44 -14.75
C ALA A 199 -15.33 -1.79 -15.44
N LEU A 200 -16.53 -2.36 -15.38
CA LEU A 200 -16.90 -3.61 -16.02
C LEU A 200 -17.40 -3.40 -17.46
N LEU A 201 -16.99 -2.33 -18.15
CA LEU A 201 -17.42 -2.02 -19.52
C LEU A 201 -17.02 -3.11 -20.52
N ASP A 202 -15.76 -3.53 -20.45
CA ASP A 202 -15.16 -4.64 -21.19
C ASP A 202 -14.05 -5.29 -20.34
N VAL A 203 -13.55 -6.45 -20.78
CA VAL A 203 -12.55 -7.23 -20.05
C VAL A 203 -11.23 -6.45 -19.86
N GLN A 204 -10.83 -5.64 -20.83
CA GLN A 204 -9.59 -4.85 -20.77
C GLN A 204 -9.72 -3.58 -19.91
N THR A 205 -10.94 -3.16 -19.57
CA THR A 205 -11.26 -2.09 -18.62
C THR A 205 -11.42 -2.66 -17.22
N PHE A 206 -12.05 -3.84 -17.10
CA PHE A 206 -12.16 -4.59 -15.85
C PHE A 206 -10.78 -4.94 -15.29
N LEU A 207 -9.94 -5.66 -16.04
CA LEU A 207 -8.61 -6.07 -15.58
C LEU A 207 -7.70 -4.86 -15.30
N ALA A 208 -7.89 -3.74 -16.02
CA ALA A 208 -7.14 -2.52 -15.77
C ALA A 208 -7.59 -1.81 -14.47
N THR A 209 -8.89 -1.86 -14.16
CA THR A 209 -9.43 -1.33 -12.89
C THR A 209 -9.04 -2.22 -11.72
N ALA A 210 -9.13 -3.55 -11.88
CA ALA A 210 -8.69 -4.54 -10.91
C ALA A 210 -7.24 -4.28 -10.48
N ARG A 211 -6.32 -4.15 -11.44
CA ARG A 211 -4.90 -3.80 -11.20
C ARG A 211 -4.69 -2.48 -10.45
N VAL A 212 -5.62 -1.53 -10.58
CA VAL A 212 -5.59 -0.24 -9.88
C VAL A 212 -6.13 -0.37 -8.46
N LEU A 213 -7.14 -1.23 -8.23
CA LEU A 213 -7.68 -1.56 -6.91
C LEU A 213 -6.63 -2.28 -6.06
N GLU A 214 -6.12 -3.45 -6.49
CA GLU A 214 -5.04 -4.18 -5.81
C GLU A 214 -3.85 -3.30 -5.42
N PHE A 215 -3.46 -2.36 -6.30
CA PHE A 215 -2.34 -1.48 -6.04
C PHE A 215 -2.67 -0.45 -4.95
N VAL A 216 -3.92 0.00 -4.89
CA VAL A 216 -4.45 0.84 -3.81
C VAL A 216 -4.64 0.04 -2.52
N GLY A 217 -5.02 -1.25 -2.57
CA GLY A 217 -5.02 -2.17 -1.42
C GLY A 217 -3.63 -2.28 -0.78
N VAL A 218 -2.59 -2.59 -1.58
CA VAL A 218 -1.19 -2.57 -1.13
C VAL A 218 -0.80 -1.20 -0.53
N ASP A 219 -1.05 -0.11 -1.25
CA ASP A 219 -0.74 1.25 -0.77
C ASP A 219 -1.49 1.59 0.54
N ALA A 220 -2.70 1.04 0.74
CA ALA A 220 -3.58 1.27 1.88
C ALA A 220 -3.16 0.48 3.12
N TYR A 221 -2.76 -0.79 2.97
CA TYR A 221 -2.23 -1.60 4.07
C TYR A 221 -0.90 -1.06 4.59
N ILE A 222 0.03 -0.71 3.68
CA ILE A 222 1.29 -0.07 4.06
C ILE A 222 1.02 1.30 4.69
N GLY A 223 0.06 2.06 4.15
CA GLY A 223 -0.38 3.35 4.70
C GLY A 223 -1.05 3.26 6.07
N GLY A 224 -1.83 2.21 6.32
CA GLY A 224 -2.49 1.93 7.60
C GLY A 224 -1.51 1.49 8.68
N SER A 225 -0.38 0.88 8.32
CA SER A 225 0.60 0.35 9.28
C SER A 225 1.18 1.39 10.26
N ILE A 226 1.21 2.69 9.89
CA ILE A 226 1.66 3.77 10.79
C ILE A 226 0.59 4.21 11.80
N LEU A 227 -0.66 3.77 11.62
CA LEU A 227 -1.81 4.11 12.46
C LEU A 227 -2.15 2.99 13.46
N ILE A 228 -1.67 1.77 13.22
CA ILE A 228 -1.95 0.60 14.06
C ILE A 228 -1.05 0.61 15.31
N SER A 229 -1.67 0.48 16.48
CA SER A 229 -1.01 0.34 17.78
C SER A 229 -0.93 -1.12 18.24
N ASP A 230 -1.92 -1.96 17.92
CA ASP A 230 -1.92 -3.38 18.27
C ASP A 230 -0.94 -4.20 17.39
N ARG A 231 -0.09 -5.00 18.04
CA ARG A 231 0.96 -5.78 17.36
C ARG A 231 0.46 -7.06 16.69
N ALA A 232 -0.64 -7.64 17.16
CA ALA A 232 -1.30 -8.75 16.46
C ALA A 232 -2.03 -8.23 15.23
N LEU A 233 -2.67 -7.05 15.31
CA LEU A 233 -3.25 -6.39 14.15
C LEU A 233 -2.18 -6.03 13.09
N LEU A 234 -1.00 -5.57 13.50
CA LEU A 234 0.14 -5.41 12.57
C LEU A 234 0.57 -6.72 11.89
N VAL A 235 0.46 -7.87 12.56
CA VAL A 235 0.75 -9.18 11.94
C VAL A 235 -0.35 -9.55 10.94
N ASN A 236 -1.62 -9.40 11.31
CA ASN A 236 -2.76 -9.68 10.41
C ASN A 236 -2.67 -8.82 9.13
N ALA A 237 -2.40 -7.52 9.27
CA ALA A 237 -2.19 -6.61 8.15
C ALA A 237 -0.96 -6.97 7.30
N ALA A 238 0.11 -7.47 7.93
CA ALA A 238 1.31 -7.93 7.23
C ALA A 238 1.12 -9.30 6.54
N GLU A 239 0.17 -10.13 6.98
CA GLU A 239 -0.21 -11.35 6.27
C GLU A 239 -1.01 -11.00 5.00
N ILE A 240 -2.09 -10.21 5.14
CA ILE A 240 -2.97 -9.78 4.04
C ILE A 240 -2.16 -9.06 2.94
N VAL A 241 -1.39 -8.01 3.28
CA VAL A 241 -0.66 -7.20 2.28
C VAL A 241 0.30 -8.00 1.37
N THR A 242 0.76 -9.18 1.82
CA THR A 242 1.57 -10.05 0.97
C THR A 242 0.76 -10.84 -0.06
N VAL A 243 -0.54 -11.03 0.19
CA VAL A 243 -1.51 -11.65 -0.72
C VAL A 243 -1.91 -10.64 -1.79
N GLU A 244 -2.29 -9.41 -1.41
CA GLU A 244 -2.50 -8.26 -2.32
C GLU A 244 -1.36 -8.12 -3.35
N GLY A 245 -0.10 -8.18 -2.88
CA GLY A 245 1.07 -8.10 -3.76
C GLY A 245 1.19 -9.24 -4.78
N ARG A 246 0.64 -10.43 -4.47
CA ARG A 246 0.58 -11.58 -5.39
C ARG A 246 -0.58 -11.43 -6.38
N HIS A 247 -1.74 -10.97 -5.93
CA HIS A 247 -2.87 -10.62 -6.80
C HIS A 247 -2.46 -9.52 -7.79
N ASN A 248 -1.82 -8.44 -7.31
CA ASN A 248 -1.23 -7.40 -8.13
C ASN A 248 -0.22 -7.96 -9.16
N THR A 249 0.63 -8.91 -8.75
CA THR A 249 1.58 -9.61 -9.65
C THR A 249 0.86 -10.35 -10.79
N ILE A 250 -0.27 -11.01 -10.51
CA ILE A 250 -1.11 -11.67 -11.53
C ILE A 250 -1.74 -10.63 -12.47
N LEU A 251 -2.35 -9.57 -11.93
CA LEU A 251 -3.02 -8.56 -12.74
C LEU A 251 -2.05 -7.68 -13.56
N ASN A 252 -0.83 -7.46 -13.07
CA ASN A 252 0.25 -6.87 -13.85
C ASN A 252 0.48 -7.66 -15.15
N LEU A 253 0.60 -8.99 -15.05
CA LEU A 253 0.77 -9.88 -16.19
C LEU A 253 -0.46 -9.86 -17.12
N LEU A 254 -1.68 -10.03 -16.58
CA LEU A 254 -2.90 -10.02 -17.38
C LEU A 254 -3.11 -8.69 -18.15
N ASN A 255 -2.63 -7.57 -17.61
CA ASN A 255 -2.71 -6.28 -18.31
C ASN A 255 -1.69 -6.12 -19.44
N GLY A 256 -0.55 -6.81 -19.38
CA GLY A 256 0.57 -6.66 -20.31
C GLY A 256 1.78 -5.90 -19.74
N GLY A 257 1.89 -5.75 -18.42
CA GLY A 257 3.01 -5.09 -17.73
C GLY A 257 4.09 -6.06 -17.21
N SER A 258 5.13 -5.50 -16.57
CA SER A 258 6.06 -6.29 -15.76
C SER A 258 5.36 -6.85 -14.51
N SER A 259 5.56 -8.12 -14.19
CA SER A 259 4.91 -8.79 -13.04
C SER A 259 5.22 -8.12 -11.71
N VAL A 260 6.47 -7.72 -11.52
CA VAL A 260 6.97 -6.94 -10.37
C VAL A 260 7.74 -5.75 -10.95
N PRO A 261 7.10 -4.58 -11.15
CA PRO A 261 7.71 -3.46 -11.87
C PRO A 261 8.74 -2.68 -11.04
N ASN A 262 8.61 -2.67 -9.71
CA ASN A 262 9.48 -1.93 -8.80
C ASN A 262 9.96 -2.83 -7.64
N ALA A 263 11.11 -2.51 -7.04
CA ALA A 263 11.70 -3.31 -5.95
C ALA A 263 11.10 -3.03 -4.56
N PHE A 264 10.25 -2.00 -4.47
CA PHE A 264 9.43 -1.63 -3.31
C PHE A 264 8.13 -1.05 -3.86
N ASP A 265 7.04 -1.19 -3.12
CA ASP A 265 5.77 -0.53 -3.42
C ASP A 265 5.82 0.97 -3.04
N MET A 266 4.64 1.60 -3.05
CA MET A 266 4.44 2.99 -2.64
C MET A 266 3.48 3.03 -1.44
N VAL A 267 3.02 4.23 -1.06
CA VAL A 267 2.24 4.42 0.17
C VAL A 267 1.26 5.58 0.05
N LEU A 268 0.01 5.33 0.46
CA LEU A 268 -1.05 6.32 0.60
C LEU A 268 -1.39 6.67 2.04
N THR A 269 -2.06 7.81 2.22
CA THR A 269 -2.86 8.07 3.42
C THR A 269 -4.30 7.56 3.22
N PRO A 270 -5.07 7.23 4.27
CA PRO A 270 -6.47 6.78 4.12
C PRO A 270 -7.36 7.74 3.33
N GLN A 271 -7.13 9.06 3.44
CA GLN A 271 -7.85 10.08 2.66
C GLN A 271 -7.56 9.97 1.16
N GLN A 272 -6.33 9.60 0.79
CA GLN A 272 -5.91 9.43 -0.60
C GLN A 272 -6.45 8.11 -1.18
N VAL A 273 -6.59 7.06 -0.37
CA VAL A 273 -7.27 5.80 -0.72
C VAL A 273 -8.76 6.06 -0.98
N LEU A 274 -9.45 6.70 -0.02
CA LEU A 274 -10.86 7.07 -0.19
C LEU A 274 -11.09 7.96 -1.42
N SER A 275 -10.15 8.84 -1.78
CA SER A 275 -10.25 9.64 -3.00
C SER A 275 -10.16 8.82 -4.30
N VAL A 276 -9.58 7.61 -4.27
CA VAL A 276 -9.54 6.70 -5.42
C VAL A 276 -10.74 5.73 -5.41
N ALA A 277 -11.21 5.32 -4.22
CA ALA A 277 -12.40 4.48 -4.06
C ALA A 277 -13.74 5.24 -4.30
N ALA A 278 -13.77 6.56 -4.06
CA ALA A 278 -14.98 7.38 -4.13
C ALA A 278 -15.84 7.25 -5.41
N PRO A 279 -15.29 7.09 -6.63
CA PRO A 279 -16.10 6.90 -7.84
C PRO A 279 -16.96 5.62 -7.85
N PHE A 280 -16.59 4.61 -7.05
CA PHE A 280 -17.34 3.36 -6.95
C PHE A 280 -18.44 3.40 -5.91
N VAL A 281 -18.36 4.26 -4.88
CA VAL A 281 -19.36 4.35 -3.81
C VAL A 281 -20.57 5.14 -4.30
N SER A 282 -21.65 4.44 -4.66
CA SER A 282 -22.82 5.05 -5.29
C SER A 282 -23.87 5.57 -4.30
N SER A 283 -24.12 4.84 -3.20
CA SER A 283 -25.10 5.24 -2.18
C SER A 283 -25.00 4.39 -0.90
N GLY A 284 -25.95 4.55 0.02
CA GLY A 284 -26.16 3.66 1.17
C GLY A 284 -25.26 3.90 2.37
N CYS A 285 -24.07 4.46 2.17
CA CYS A 285 -23.15 4.90 3.22
C CYS A 285 -22.47 6.24 2.86
N ASP A 286 -21.75 6.83 3.82
CA ASP A 286 -20.70 7.81 3.58
C ASP A 286 -19.44 7.30 4.31
N PRO A 287 -18.40 6.83 3.58
CA PRO A 287 -17.17 6.32 4.17
C PRO A 287 -16.47 7.28 5.11
N ALA A 288 -16.49 8.58 4.81
CA ALA A 288 -15.83 9.58 5.65
C ALA A 288 -16.60 9.81 6.96
N VAL A 289 -17.94 9.70 6.95
CA VAL A 289 -18.76 9.65 8.18
C VAL A 289 -18.45 8.39 8.99
N ALA A 290 -18.59 7.20 8.39
CA ALA A 290 -18.51 5.91 9.07
C ALA A 290 -17.12 5.60 9.68
N LEU A 291 -16.06 6.18 9.08
CA LEU A 291 -14.69 6.10 9.57
C LEU A 291 -14.28 7.29 10.44
N GLY A 292 -15.16 8.27 10.67
CA GLY A 292 -14.87 9.47 11.47
C GLY A 292 -13.89 10.47 10.82
N LEU A 293 -13.48 10.23 9.57
CA LEU A 293 -12.46 10.98 8.83
C LEU A 293 -12.93 12.36 8.34
N GLN A 294 -14.12 12.82 8.75
CA GLN A 294 -14.67 14.14 8.40
C GLN A 294 -13.96 15.34 9.05
N ARG A 295 -12.99 15.11 9.95
CA ARG A 295 -12.28 16.18 10.67
C ARG A 295 -11.06 16.64 9.88
N GLU A 296 -11.08 17.91 9.51
CA GLU A 296 -9.92 18.66 8.98
C GLU A 296 -8.84 18.89 10.07
N GLU A 297 -9.20 18.72 11.34
CA GLU A 297 -8.28 18.75 12.48
C GLU A 297 -7.66 17.38 12.77
N THR A 298 -6.34 17.35 12.95
CA THR A 298 -5.56 16.16 13.33
C THR A 298 -6.11 15.48 14.58
N PRO A 299 -6.52 14.19 14.51
CA PRO A 299 -6.72 13.38 15.71
C PRO A 299 -5.42 13.39 16.55
N PRO A 300 -5.47 13.82 17.82
CA PRO A 300 -4.25 13.99 18.61
C PRO A 300 -3.45 12.69 18.71
N GLY A 301 -2.14 12.76 18.47
CA GLY A 301 -1.23 11.62 18.63
C GLY A 301 -0.86 10.85 17.37
N LEU A 302 -1.49 11.08 16.20
CA LEU A 302 -1.20 10.32 14.96
C LEU A 302 0.21 10.50 14.37
N GLY A 303 1.05 11.39 14.90
CA GLY A 303 2.43 11.63 14.45
C GLY A 303 2.59 12.29 13.07
N TYR A 304 1.60 12.12 12.19
CA TYR A 304 1.51 12.67 10.85
C TYR A 304 0.50 13.83 10.77
N SER A 305 0.77 14.81 9.89
CA SER A 305 -0.19 15.87 9.58
C SER A 305 -1.23 15.33 8.60
N PRO A 306 -2.55 15.30 8.92
CA PRO A 306 -3.54 14.90 7.95
C PRO A 306 -3.40 15.81 6.72
N THR A 307 -3.36 15.21 5.54
CA THR A 307 -3.68 15.97 4.34
C THR A 307 -5.19 16.23 4.42
N PRO A 308 -5.68 17.48 4.21
CA PRO A 308 -7.11 17.73 4.04
C PRO A 308 -7.68 16.84 2.92
N ALA A 309 -9.01 16.70 2.84
CA ALA A 309 -9.65 15.93 1.77
C ALA A 309 -9.35 16.55 0.39
N THR A 310 -8.25 16.12 -0.23
CA THR A 310 -7.73 16.71 -1.48
C THR A 310 -8.71 16.46 -2.61
N PRO A 311 -9.23 17.50 -3.28
CA PRO A 311 -10.22 17.29 -4.34
C PRO A 311 -9.65 16.47 -5.49
N ALA A 312 -10.48 15.59 -6.04
CA ALA A 312 -10.05 14.54 -6.97
C ALA A 312 -9.30 15.07 -8.20
N LEU A 313 -8.22 14.38 -8.55
CA LEU A 313 -7.42 14.60 -9.75
C LEU A 313 -7.71 13.50 -10.76
N VAL A 314 -7.97 13.87 -12.01
CA VAL A 314 -8.26 12.94 -13.11
C VAL A 314 -7.22 13.13 -14.21
N VAL A 315 -6.54 12.06 -14.62
CA VAL A 315 -5.76 12.03 -15.86
C VAL A 315 -6.73 12.04 -17.05
N THR A 316 -6.61 13.04 -17.92
CA THR A 316 -7.53 13.28 -19.05
C THR A 316 -7.00 12.80 -20.41
N ASN A 317 -5.79 12.22 -20.44
CA ASN A 317 -5.16 11.67 -21.64
C ASN A 317 -6.05 10.65 -22.35
N GLN A 318 -6.13 10.75 -23.67
CA GLN A 318 -6.85 9.80 -24.52
C GLN A 318 -5.89 8.71 -25.02
N GLY A 319 -5.80 7.59 -24.30
CA GLY A 319 -4.91 6.47 -24.61
C GLY A 319 -3.99 6.09 -23.44
N PRO A 320 -3.07 5.12 -23.65
CA PRO A 320 -2.13 4.69 -22.61
C PRO A 320 -1.10 5.79 -22.32
N VAL A 321 -0.83 6.02 -21.04
CA VAL A 321 0.21 6.94 -20.57
C VAL A 321 1.54 6.17 -20.51
N ARG A 322 2.59 6.69 -21.14
CA ARG A 322 3.90 6.03 -21.35
C ARG A 322 5.06 7.04 -21.29
N PRO A 323 6.33 6.62 -21.16
CA PRO A 323 7.47 7.54 -21.29
C PRO A 323 7.37 8.46 -22.52
N GLY A 324 7.72 9.74 -22.34
CA GLY A 324 7.53 10.79 -23.34
C GLY A 324 6.09 11.33 -23.49
N THR A 325 5.09 10.78 -22.77
CA THR A 325 3.72 11.31 -22.78
C THR A 325 3.61 12.54 -21.89
N LEU A 326 3.12 13.67 -22.43
CA LEU A 326 2.65 14.79 -21.62
C LEU A 326 1.33 14.41 -20.93
N VAL A 327 1.33 14.34 -19.60
CA VAL A 327 0.14 14.03 -18.81
C VAL A 327 -0.75 15.27 -18.73
N THR A 328 -2.04 15.12 -19.02
CA THR A 328 -3.05 16.17 -18.91
C THR A 328 -4.01 15.88 -17.77
N PHE A 329 -4.46 16.93 -17.08
CA PHE A 329 -5.18 16.80 -15.82
C PHE A 329 -6.56 17.49 -15.86
N GLY A 330 -7.45 17.06 -14.97
CA GLY A 330 -8.79 17.60 -14.75
C GLY A 330 -9.35 17.10 -13.42
N GLY A 331 -10.68 17.20 -13.25
CA GLY A 331 -11.35 16.90 -11.98
C GLY A 331 -11.37 18.10 -11.02
N ALA A 332 -12.11 17.96 -9.91
CA ALA A 332 -12.39 19.06 -8.98
C ALA A 332 -11.14 19.72 -8.38
N GLY A 333 -10.01 19.01 -8.31
CA GLY A 333 -8.72 19.58 -7.88
C GLY A 333 -8.13 20.61 -8.85
N MET A 334 -8.57 20.60 -10.12
CA MET A 334 -8.09 21.49 -11.17
C MET A 334 -9.03 22.67 -11.46
N ASP A 335 -10.26 22.64 -10.94
CA ASP A 335 -11.26 23.67 -11.23
C ASP A 335 -10.84 25.06 -10.74
N GLY A 336 -10.85 26.04 -11.65
CA GLY A 336 -10.46 27.42 -11.39
C GLY A 336 -8.98 27.65 -11.06
N LYS A 337 -8.12 26.62 -11.11
CA LYS A 337 -6.70 26.75 -10.78
C LYS A 337 -5.90 27.38 -11.94
N ASN A 338 -4.88 28.17 -11.59
CA ASN A 338 -3.91 28.66 -12.57
C ASN A 338 -2.80 27.63 -12.81
N ILE A 339 -2.85 26.91 -13.92
CA ILE A 339 -1.88 25.84 -14.25
C ILE A 339 -0.45 26.33 -14.49
N SER A 340 -0.17 27.64 -14.56
CA SER A 340 1.22 28.16 -14.67
C SER A 340 1.94 28.34 -13.34
N THR A 341 1.25 28.15 -12.21
CA THR A 341 1.82 28.21 -10.85
C THR A 341 1.69 26.87 -10.12
N LEU A 342 1.64 25.78 -10.87
CA LEU A 342 1.48 24.42 -10.35
C LEU A 342 2.55 23.49 -10.90
N PHE A 343 2.83 22.44 -10.14
CA PHE A 343 3.82 21.42 -10.45
C PHE A 343 3.18 20.03 -10.37
N CYS A 344 3.62 19.11 -11.22
CA CYS A 344 3.25 17.70 -11.10
C CYS A 344 4.36 16.94 -10.38
N ASN A 345 3.97 16.11 -9.42
CA ASN A 345 4.84 15.25 -8.62
C ASN A 345 4.52 13.80 -8.99
N MET A 346 5.50 13.09 -9.55
CA MET A 346 5.42 11.65 -9.86
C MET A 346 6.18 10.86 -8.79
N ILE A 347 5.50 10.00 -8.01
CA ILE A 347 6.15 9.04 -7.11
C ILE A 347 6.06 7.65 -7.73
N VAL A 348 7.16 6.90 -7.66
CA VAL A 348 7.29 5.51 -8.13
C VAL A 348 7.87 4.62 -7.03
N GLY A 349 7.71 3.30 -7.19
CA GLY A 349 8.14 2.33 -6.18
C GLY A 349 9.65 2.40 -5.91
N GLY A 350 10.02 2.48 -4.63
CA GLY A 350 11.41 2.60 -4.19
C GLY A 350 12.08 3.98 -4.39
N ALA A 351 11.37 4.98 -4.92
CA ALA A 351 11.84 6.36 -4.87
C ALA A 351 11.77 6.90 -3.44
N THR A 352 12.68 7.81 -3.04
CA THR A 352 12.61 8.50 -1.74
C THR A 352 11.86 9.83 -1.81
N GLN A 353 11.78 10.43 -2.99
CA GLN A 353 11.12 11.70 -3.30
C GLN A 353 10.48 11.64 -4.68
N ALA A 354 9.47 12.48 -4.91
CA ALA A 354 8.83 12.64 -6.21
C ALA A 354 9.78 13.22 -7.27
N ILE A 355 9.58 12.82 -8.53
CA ILE A 355 10.06 13.55 -9.70
C ILE A 355 9.12 14.75 -9.91
N VAL A 356 9.67 15.96 -9.93
CA VAL A 356 8.90 17.21 -10.05
C VAL A 356 9.11 17.86 -11.40
N LEU A 357 8.01 18.26 -12.04
CA LEU A 357 7.99 19.03 -13.29
C LEU A 357 6.97 20.18 -13.17
N PRO A 358 7.14 21.30 -13.89
CA PRO A 358 6.05 22.26 -14.09
C PRO A 358 4.82 21.55 -14.65
N LEU A 359 3.60 21.88 -14.20
CA LEU A 359 2.41 21.12 -14.57
C LEU A 359 2.14 21.11 -16.10
N GLN A 360 2.53 22.19 -16.79
CA GLN A 360 2.45 22.33 -18.25
C GLN A 360 3.48 21.48 -19.01
N GLU A 361 4.50 20.99 -18.32
CA GLU A 361 5.63 20.22 -18.82
C GLU A 361 5.71 18.84 -18.14
N CYS A 362 4.58 18.35 -17.61
CA CYS A 362 4.45 17.06 -16.91
C CYS A 362 4.59 15.85 -17.86
N VAL A 363 5.77 15.69 -18.45
CA VAL A 363 6.12 14.59 -19.34
C VAL A 363 6.60 13.40 -18.53
N VAL A 364 6.07 12.21 -18.78
CA VAL A 364 6.51 10.96 -18.13
C VAL A 364 7.99 10.70 -18.48
N PRO A 365 8.89 10.59 -17.49
CA PRO A 365 10.30 10.28 -17.71
C PRO A 365 10.54 8.89 -18.33
N ASP A 366 11.69 8.74 -18.98
CA ASP A 366 12.21 7.44 -19.41
C ASP A 366 12.54 6.56 -18.19
N GLY A 367 12.30 5.25 -18.33
CA GLY A 367 12.66 4.24 -17.34
C GLY A 367 11.68 4.05 -16.18
N LEU A 368 10.55 4.76 -16.14
CA LEU A 368 9.46 4.45 -15.19
C LEU A 368 8.63 3.27 -15.70
N ASP A 369 8.45 2.23 -14.89
CA ASP A 369 7.59 1.08 -15.20
C ASP A 369 6.58 0.81 -14.06
N GLY A 370 5.39 0.33 -14.44
CA GLY A 370 4.31 0.00 -13.52
C GLY A 370 3.47 1.22 -13.10
N PRO A 371 2.81 1.14 -11.92
CA PRO A 371 1.98 2.23 -11.43
C PRO A 371 2.82 3.42 -10.99
N VAL A 372 2.21 4.61 -11.01
CA VAL A 372 2.82 5.89 -10.60
C VAL A 372 1.78 6.68 -9.84
N HIS A 373 2.13 7.25 -8.69
CA HIS A 373 1.27 8.24 -8.03
C HIS A 373 1.48 9.60 -8.70
N LEU A 374 0.41 10.22 -9.19
CA LEU A 374 0.43 11.60 -9.68
C LEU A 374 -0.24 12.53 -8.67
N PHE A 375 0.50 13.52 -8.17
CA PHE A 375 -0.02 14.61 -7.34
C PHE A 375 0.20 15.97 -8.04
N VAL A 376 -0.63 16.96 -7.74
CA VAL A 376 -0.42 18.35 -8.18
C VAL A 376 -0.17 19.24 -6.97
N THR A 377 0.88 20.06 -7.02
CA THR A 377 1.32 20.94 -5.94
C THR A 377 1.43 22.41 -6.39
N ASP A 378 1.41 23.34 -5.43
CA ASP A 378 1.70 24.77 -5.66
C ASP A 378 3.19 25.13 -5.44
N SER A 379 3.99 24.16 -4.98
CA SER A 379 5.44 24.27 -4.80
C SER A 379 6.19 23.26 -5.67
N ASP A 380 7.38 23.68 -6.11
CA ASP A 380 8.41 22.91 -6.82
C ASP A 380 9.20 21.96 -5.91
N ARG A 381 9.04 22.03 -4.59
CA ARG A 381 9.65 21.12 -3.62
C ARG A 381 9.09 19.70 -3.82
N PRO A 382 9.95 18.68 -4.03
CA PRO A 382 9.52 17.28 -4.11
C PRO A 382 8.75 16.81 -2.86
N LEU A 383 7.62 16.14 -3.09
CA LEU A 383 6.94 15.36 -2.05
C LEU A 383 7.83 14.18 -1.61
N SER A 384 7.88 13.92 -0.30
CA SER A 384 8.50 12.69 0.22
C SER A 384 7.70 11.46 -0.20
N ALA A 385 8.39 10.37 -0.56
CA ALA A 385 7.74 9.09 -0.80
C ALA A 385 7.23 8.48 0.52
N ASN A 386 7.98 8.61 1.62
CA ASN A 386 7.49 8.24 2.95
C ASN A 386 6.35 9.18 3.36
N ILE A 387 5.15 8.64 3.59
CA ILE A 387 3.99 9.43 4.02
C ILE A 387 4.25 10.19 5.32
N VAL A 388 5.00 9.63 6.28
CA VAL A 388 5.28 10.27 7.57
C VAL A 388 6.01 11.62 7.39
N ASP A 389 6.91 11.69 6.41
CA ASP A 389 7.69 12.90 6.08
C ASP A 389 7.05 13.73 4.94
N ARG A 390 5.88 13.31 4.41
CA ARG A 390 5.25 13.93 3.24
C ARG A 390 4.45 15.16 3.65
N ASP A 391 4.98 16.34 3.37
CA ASP A 391 4.28 17.60 3.60
C ASP A 391 3.06 17.75 2.68
N GLY A 392 1.88 17.39 3.23
CA GLY A 392 0.61 17.47 2.54
C GLY A 392 0.09 18.91 2.33
N SER A 393 0.69 19.93 2.96
CA SER A 393 0.17 21.31 2.89
C SER A 393 0.30 21.96 1.51
N ILE A 394 1.22 21.46 0.66
CA ILE A 394 1.40 21.92 -0.72
C ILE A 394 0.58 21.14 -1.75
N ILE A 395 -0.23 20.15 -1.34
CA ILE A 395 -1.00 19.31 -2.28
C ILE A 395 -2.31 20.01 -2.65
N VAL A 396 -2.41 20.42 -3.92
CA VAL A 396 -3.52 21.21 -4.48
C VAL A 396 -4.66 20.34 -5.00
N ALA A 397 -4.33 19.15 -5.51
CA ALA A 397 -5.25 18.14 -5.98
C ALA A 397 -4.74 16.74 -5.57
N GLY A 398 -5.67 15.82 -5.32
CA GLY A 398 -5.38 14.49 -4.80
C GLY A 398 -4.61 13.59 -5.76
N ARG A 399 -4.39 12.33 -5.38
CA ARG A 399 -3.76 11.37 -6.28
C ARG A 399 -4.67 11.07 -7.47
N SER A 400 -4.06 11.02 -8.66
CA SER A 400 -4.60 10.25 -9.77
C SER A 400 -3.69 9.05 -10.06
N ILE A 401 -4.30 7.93 -10.44
CA ILE A 401 -3.61 6.78 -11.05
C ILE A 401 -4.10 6.77 -12.50
N PRO A 402 -3.21 6.80 -13.51
CA PRO A 402 -3.66 6.63 -14.88
C PRO A 402 -4.30 5.23 -15.01
N PRO A 403 -5.53 5.10 -15.57
CA PRO A 403 -6.26 3.83 -15.60
C PRO A 403 -5.61 2.77 -16.51
N ARG A 404 -4.50 3.11 -17.17
CA ARG A 404 -3.49 2.15 -17.63
C ARG A 404 -2.15 2.62 -17.05
N ALA A 405 -1.45 1.72 -16.37
CA ALA A 405 -0.15 1.97 -15.78
C ALA A 405 0.89 2.43 -16.83
N ILE A 406 1.99 3.02 -16.37
CA ILE A 406 3.07 3.45 -17.25
C ILE A 406 3.92 2.23 -17.61
N GLU A 407 3.87 1.83 -18.88
CA GLU A 407 4.47 0.58 -19.36
C GLU A 407 5.62 0.86 -20.32
N THR A 408 6.83 0.44 -19.92
CA THR A 408 8.03 0.43 -20.79
C THR A 408 8.10 -0.83 -21.66
N SER A 409 7.55 -1.93 -21.17
CA SER A 409 7.64 -3.26 -21.77
C SER A 409 6.58 -3.48 -22.86
N THR A 410 7.01 -4.07 -23.98
CA THR A 410 6.11 -4.70 -24.96
C THR A 410 5.99 -6.21 -24.79
N HIS A 411 6.70 -6.83 -23.84
CA HIS A 411 6.89 -8.29 -23.80
C HIS A 411 5.66 -9.07 -23.33
N ALA A 412 4.90 -8.58 -22.35
CA ALA A 412 3.68 -9.26 -21.91
C ALA A 412 2.50 -9.08 -22.90
N GLN A 413 2.76 -8.64 -24.13
CA GLN A 413 1.90 -8.96 -25.28
C GLN A 413 1.86 -10.48 -25.54
N ASP A 414 2.86 -11.27 -25.15
CA ASP A 414 2.89 -12.72 -25.37
C ASP A 414 1.76 -13.51 -24.66
N LEU A 415 1.05 -12.89 -23.70
CA LEU A 415 -0.17 -13.46 -23.08
C LEU A 415 -1.46 -13.22 -23.89
N ARG A 416 -1.40 -12.40 -24.94
CA ARG A 416 -2.52 -12.15 -25.87
C ARG A 416 -2.07 -12.52 -27.28
N SER A 417 -2.62 -13.59 -27.83
CA SER A 417 -2.11 -14.21 -29.06
C SER A 417 -1.80 -13.20 -30.16
N SER A 418 -0.62 -13.30 -30.78
CA SER A 418 -0.14 -12.41 -31.85
C SER A 418 -0.85 -12.69 -33.19
N SER A 419 -2.18 -12.60 -33.17
CA SER A 419 -3.10 -12.97 -34.24
C SER A 419 -3.11 -11.98 -35.41
N SER A 420 -1.96 -11.83 -36.06
CA SER A 420 -1.86 -11.23 -37.40
C SER A 420 -2.47 -12.18 -38.43
N ILE A 421 -3.80 -12.23 -38.49
CA ILE A 421 -4.55 -13.05 -39.47
C ILE A 421 -4.11 -12.63 -40.89
N PRO A 422 -3.50 -13.52 -41.68
CA PRO A 422 -3.13 -13.19 -43.05
C PRO A 422 -4.39 -12.97 -43.89
N SER A 423 -4.47 -11.83 -44.58
CA SER A 423 -5.57 -11.49 -45.48
C SER A 423 -5.56 -12.42 -46.71
N GLN A 424 -6.20 -13.59 -46.59
CA GLN A 424 -6.56 -14.41 -47.74
C GLN A 424 -7.80 -13.83 -48.40
N THR A 425 -7.56 -12.87 -49.29
CA THR A 425 -8.53 -12.45 -50.31
C THR A 425 -8.75 -13.60 -51.31
N PRO A 426 -9.99 -13.81 -51.80
CA PRO A 426 -10.34 -14.87 -52.74
C PRO A 426 -9.91 -14.60 -54.18
#